data_AF-A0A537VFL9-F1
#
_entry.id   AF-A0A537VFL9-F1
#
_cell.length_a   1.000
_cell.length_b   1.000
_cell.length_c   1.000
_cell.angle_alpha   90.00
_cell.angle_beta   90.00
_cell.angle_gamma   90.00
#
_symmetry.space_group_name_H-M   'P 1'
#
loop_
_entity.id
_entity.type
_entity.pdbx_description
1 polymer ?
#
loop_
_entity_poly.entity_id
_entity_poly.type
_entity_poly.pdbx_seq_one_letter_code
_entity_poly.pdbx_strand_id
1 'polypeptide(L)'
;MSEGEELAYGQWKELYHEVVSTNLCTGCAACIMACPRDVLNYEQASYHPFNVEDSTPFDDCIHGQRGCDICTKAWVECDEALFGRPRTEDEVFGVYRDVLLVRANEEAIHEAGQDGGLVSALLIWGLEHGKIDGALVSKVSEERIWDAEPCVVTTREEVLATAGSRYTYAANPLAMKEAEKRGLRNLALVGMSCQASINGTLSARNVAKYRRRIGIVIGLLCSKSFTYEGAMVGKIQNELGIPLTDVAKVNVKGKFLLWRRSTGEQVDIPLKEMHAFTREGCKLCPDFAAEHADISTGGLGQSDGWTLTVVRTERGSEWMKELADAGWISVRPGSEDPAAVALMGKLAAKQRKRWPGDLAPERSAPGMVAPDGTAGTK
;
A
#
# COMPACT_ATOMS: atom_id res chain seq x y z
N MET A 1 11.65 22.42 39.33
CA MET A 1 10.41 21.74 38.89
C MET A 1 9.73 22.69 37.92
N SER A 2 10.16 22.68 36.66
CA SER A 2 9.40 23.33 35.58
C SER A 2 8.42 22.30 35.05
N GLU A 3 7.16 22.70 34.98
CA GLU A 3 6.02 21.91 34.51
C GLU A 3 6.34 21.25 33.17
N GLY A 4 6.01 19.97 33.07
CA GLY A 4 6.21 19.17 31.87
C GLY A 4 5.30 19.66 30.75
N GLU A 5 5.91 20.17 29.68
CA GLU A 5 5.29 20.21 28.36
C GLU A 5 5.19 18.77 27.87
N GLU A 6 4.03 18.17 28.11
CA GLU A 6 3.62 16.91 27.51
C GLU A 6 3.67 17.08 25.98
N LEU A 7 4.46 16.25 25.29
CA LEU A 7 4.56 16.22 23.82
C LEU A 7 3.14 16.18 23.23
N ALA A 8 2.63 17.30 22.74
CA ALA A 8 1.34 17.36 22.05
C ALA A 8 1.50 16.66 20.69
N TYR A 9 1.37 15.34 20.67
CA TYR A 9 1.32 14.58 19.42
C TYR A 9 0.16 15.11 18.56
N GLY A 10 0.47 15.43 17.29
CA GLY A 10 -0.44 16.12 16.37
C GLY A 10 -1.85 15.53 16.40
N GLN A 11 -2.82 16.37 16.71
CA GLN A 11 -4.22 15.96 16.77
C GLN A 11 -4.80 16.00 15.35
N TRP A 12 -6.03 15.53 15.18
CA TRP A 12 -6.65 15.44 13.86
C TRP A 12 -6.59 16.76 13.08
N LYS A 13 -6.80 17.89 13.75
CA LYS A 13 -6.80 19.21 13.13
C LYS A 13 -5.43 19.59 12.58
N GLU A 14 -4.38 19.41 13.36
CA GLU A 14 -3.00 19.64 12.92
C GLU A 14 -2.64 18.68 11.79
N LEU A 15 -2.96 17.38 11.92
CA LEU A 15 -2.74 16.41 10.85
C LEU A 15 -3.46 16.78 9.56
N TYR A 16 -4.68 17.33 9.65
CA TYR A 16 -5.41 17.79 8.48
C TYR A 16 -4.65 18.92 7.78
N HIS A 17 -4.24 19.95 8.51
CA HIS A 17 -3.56 21.10 7.92
C HIS A 17 -2.09 20.86 7.55
N GLU A 18 -1.41 19.92 8.18
CA GLU A 18 0.00 19.61 7.91
C GLU A 18 0.14 18.54 6.83
N VAL A 19 -0.78 17.58 6.77
CA VAL A 19 -0.67 16.42 5.87
C VAL A 19 -1.70 16.45 4.75
N VAL A 20 -2.98 16.73 5.06
CA VAL A 20 -4.07 16.63 4.09
C VAL A 20 -4.09 17.83 3.15
N SER A 21 -4.12 19.05 3.69
CA SER A 21 -4.18 20.28 2.89
C SER A 21 -2.90 20.56 2.09
N THR A 22 -1.76 19.99 2.51
CA THR A 22 -0.46 20.12 1.83
C THR A 22 -0.24 19.05 0.75
N ASN A 23 -1.22 18.17 0.52
CA ASN A 23 -1.14 17.01 -0.39
C ASN A 23 -0.07 15.96 -0.02
N LEU A 24 0.50 16.00 1.19
CA LEU A 24 1.35 14.91 1.71
C LEU A 24 0.54 13.62 1.92
N CYS A 25 -0.77 13.74 2.17
CA CYS A 25 -1.69 12.62 2.32
C CYS A 25 -1.74 11.77 1.04
N THR A 26 -1.35 10.50 1.16
CA THR A 26 -1.45 9.52 0.05
C THR A 26 -2.83 8.87 -0.07
N GLY A 27 -3.76 9.19 0.83
CA GLY A 27 -5.08 8.56 0.89
C GLY A 27 -5.05 7.10 1.33
N CYS A 28 -4.17 6.71 2.26
CA CYS A 28 -4.07 5.33 2.74
C CYS A 28 -5.27 4.88 3.59
N ALA A 29 -6.10 5.81 4.05
CA ALA A 29 -7.26 5.59 4.91
C ALA A 29 -6.95 4.93 6.28
N ALA A 30 -5.70 5.00 6.75
CA ALA A 30 -5.32 4.51 8.08
C ALA A 30 -6.09 5.19 9.22
N CYS A 31 -6.20 6.53 9.16
CA CYS A 31 -6.95 7.33 10.13
C CYS A 31 -8.43 6.96 10.18
N ILE A 32 -9.04 6.73 9.01
CA ILE A 32 -10.45 6.35 8.88
C ILE A 32 -10.65 4.94 9.45
N MET A 33 -9.85 3.99 8.99
CA MET A 33 -9.90 2.60 9.47
C MET A 33 -9.73 2.52 10.98
N ALA A 34 -8.79 3.29 11.55
CA ALA A 34 -8.45 3.26 12.97
C ALA A 34 -9.40 4.08 13.85
N CYS A 35 -10.28 4.91 13.26
CA CYS A 35 -11.13 5.83 14.00
C CYS A 35 -12.10 5.05 14.90
N PRO A 36 -12.05 5.21 16.23
CA PRO A 36 -12.93 4.48 17.15
C PRO A 36 -14.34 5.07 17.22
N ARG A 37 -14.60 6.19 16.53
CA ARG A 37 -15.87 6.94 16.57
C ARG A 37 -16.61 6.94 15.23
N ASP A 38 -15.99 6.43 14.17
CA ASP A 38 -16.56 6.44 12.81
C ASP A 38 -16.97 7.85 12.32
N VAL A 39 -16.21 8.88 12.73
CA VAL A 39 -16.47 10.30 12.42
C VAL A 39 -15.65 10.83 11.24
N LEU A 40 -14.80 10.00 10.64
CA LEU A 40 -14.04 10.34 9.46
C LEU A 40 -14.58 9.56 8.26
N ASN A 41 -14.73 10.25 7.12
CA ASN A 41 -15.10 9.64 5.85
C ASN A 41 -14.03 9.92 4.78
N TYR A 42 -14.15 9.27 3.63
CA TYR A 42 -13.17 9.28 2.55
C TYR A 42 -13.74 9.94 1.30
N GLU A 43 -13.16 11.06 0.89
CA GLU A 43 -13.55 11.75 -0.33
C GLU A 43 -12.88 11.08 -1.53
N GLN A 44 -13.66 10.45 -2.41
CA GLN A 44 -13.11 9.63 -3.48
C GLN A 44 -12.37 10.44 -4.54
N ALA A 45 -12.81 11.68 -4.81
CA ALA A 45 -12.21 12.52 -5.85
C ALA A 45 -10.81 13.01 -5.46
N SER A 46 -10.64 13.44 -4.21
CA SER A 46 -9.35 13.94 -3.69
C SER A 46 -8.53 12.85 -3.00
N TYR A 47 -9.14 11.72 -2.66
CA TYR A 47 -8.57 10.65 -1.84
C TYR A 47 -8.22 11.09 -0.41
N HIS A 48 -8.86 12.16 0.06
CA HIS A 48 -8.58 12.75 1.36
C HIS A 48 -9.61 12.32 2.41
N PRO A 49 -9.18 12.12 3.66
CA PRO A 49 -10.10 11.94 4.77
C PRO A 49 -10.71 13.30 5.17
N PHE A 50 -11.94 13.30 5.68
CA PHE A 50 -12.61 14.49 6.23
C PHE A 50 -13.56 14.11 7.37
N ASN A 51 -13.79 15.06 8.29
CA ASN A 51 -14.75 14.90 9.38
C ASN A 51 -16.18 15.06 8.87
N VAL A 52 -17.10 14.22 9.37
CA VAL A 52 -18.53 14.24 9.02
C VAL A 52 -19.44 14.64 10.18
N GLU A 53 -18.91 14.94 11.36
CA GLU A 53 -19.74 15.40 12.48
C GLU A 53 -20.27 16.82 12.24
N ASP A 54 -21.57 17.04 12.44
CA ASP A 54 -22.17 18.38 12.37
C ASP A 54 -21.66 19.33 13.47
N SER A 55 -21.11 18.76 14.55
CA SER A 55 -20.64 19.49 15.73
C SER A 55 -19.32 20.23 15.51
N THR A 56 -18.59 19.90 14.44
CA THR A 56 -17.28 20.47 14.11
C THR A 56 -17.11 20.67 12.60
N PRO A 57 -16.24 21.60 12.17
CA PRO A 57 -15.86 21.71 10.76
C PRO A 57 -15.27 20.41 10.17
N PHE A 58 -15.24 20.31 8.84
CA PHE A 58 -14.72 19.14 8.11
C PHE A 58 -13.23 18.85 8.34
N ASP A 59 -12.46 19.84 8.78
CA ASP A 59 -11.03 19.79 9.08
C ASP A 59 -10.72 19.68 10.59
N ASP A 60 -11.74 19.56 11.44
CA ASP A 60 -11.61 19.45 12.89
C ASP A 60 -12.45 18.28 13.43
N CYS A 61 -12.17 17.81 14.65
CA CYS A 61 -12.93 16.74 15.29
C CYS A 61 -12.75 16.82 16.81
N ILE A 62 -13.85 16.94 17.57
CA ILE A 62 -13.82 17.02 19.05
C ILE A 62 -13.13 15.80 19.67
N HIS A 63 -13.34 14.61 19.08
CA HIS A 63 -12.67 13.40 19.52
C HIS A 63 -11.18 13.39 19.15
N GLY A 64 -10.87 13.95 17.98
CA GLY A 64 -9.52 14.06 17.47
C GLY A 64 -8.63 14.97 18.30
N GLN A 65 -9.20 16.03 18.86
CA GLN A 65 -8.54 16.97 19.77
C GLN A 65 -8.02 16.34 21.08
N ARG A 66 -8.32 15.05 21.31
CA ARG A 66 -7.89 14.29 22.49
C ARG A 66 -6.80 13.26 22.17
N GLY A 67 -6.08 13.44 21.06
CA GLY A 67 -4.92 12.61 20.69
C GLY A 67 -5.13 11.68 19.49
N CYS A 68 -5.94 12.07 18.48
CA CYS A 68 -5.97 11.33 17.23
C CYS A 68 -4.75 11.69 16.38
N ASP A 69 -3.74 10.82 16.40
CA ASP A 69 -2.43 11.01 15.77
C ASP A 69 -2.11 9.94 14.71
N ILE A 70 -3.13 9.19 14.26
CA ILE A 70 -2.97 8.08 13.32
C ILE A 70 -2.76 8.60 11.90
N CYS A 71 -1.51 8.68 11.48
CA CYS A 71 -1.16 9.02 10.11
C CYS A 71 0.12 8.29 9.69
N THR A 72 0.08 7.61 8.53
CA THR A 72 1.27 6.92 7.99
C THR A 72 2.32 7.89 7.40
N LYS A 73 2.02 9.19 7.39
CA LYS A 73 2.91 10.28 6.96
C LYS A 73 3.44 11.12 8.12
N ALA A 74 2.82 11.05 9.30
CA ALA A 74 3.37 11.62 10.52
C ALA A 74 4.36 10.61 11.14
N TRP A 75 5.46 10.35 10.42
CA TRP A 75 6.41 9.27 10.69
C TRP A 75 6.87 9.29 12.14
N VAL A 76 6.28 8.41 12.93
CA VAL A 76 6.81 7.92 14.20
C VAL A 76 7.71 6.73 13.91
N GLU A 77 8.48 6.30 14.91
CA GLU A 77 9.46 5.21 14.97
C GLU A 77 8.94 3.85 14.45
N CYS A 78 8.47 3.77 13.20
CA CYS A 78 7.81 2.60 12.61
C CYS A 78 8.80 1.48 12.41
N ASP A 79 10.04 1.80 12.05
CA ASP A 79 11.12 0.82 11.95
C ASP A 79 11.44 0.22 13.31
N GLU A 80 11.60 1.05 14.35
CA GLU A 80 11.84 0.59 15.72
C GLU A 80 10.68 -0.28 16.22
N ALA A 81 9.44 0.19 16.03
CA ALA A 81 8.25 -0.50 16.49
C ALA A 81 8.00 -1.84 15.78
N LEU A 82 8.41 -1.97 14.51
CA LEU A 82 8.15 -3.16 13.70
C LEU A 82 9.34 -4.12 13.64
N PHE A 83 10.57 -3.60 13.62
CA PHE A 83 11.81 -4.34 13.43
C PHE A 83 12.73 -4.33 14.65
N GLY A 84 12.44 -3.52 15.67
CA GLY A 84 13.24 -3.41 16.89
C GLY A 84 14.57 -2.69 16.72
N ARG A 85 14.75 -1.97 15.60
CA ARG A 85 15.92 -1.14 15.32
C ARG A 85 15.62 -0.11 14.22
N PRO A 86 16.39 0.97 14.10
CA PRO A 86 16.38 1.80 12.91
C PRO A 86 17.01 1.08 11.71
N ARG A 87 16.68 1.56 10.51
CA ARG A 87 17.37 1.19 9.26
C ARG A 87 18.78 1.78 9.19
N THR A 88 19.65 1.14 8.42
CA THR A 88 21.00 1.61 8.06
C THR A 88 21.00 2.34 6.71
N GLU A 89 22.07 3.06 6.38
CA GLU A 89 22.19 3.79 5.10
C GLU A 89 22.10 2.87 3.87
N ASP A 90 22.60 1.63 3.99
CA ASP A 90 22.59 0.63 2.92
C ASP A 90 21.19 0.00 2.71
N GLU A 91 20.27 0.16 3.66
CA GLU A 91 18.90 -0.35 3.60
C GLU A 91 17.96 0.61 2.85
N VAL A 92 18.35 0.94 1.61
CA VAL A 92 17.67 1.92 0.75
C VAL A 92 16.20 1.60 0.49
N PHE A 93 15.83 0.32 0.50
CA PHE A 93 14.46 -0.21 0.33
C PHE A 93 13.86 -0.78 1.63
N GLY A 94 14.29 -0.24 2.77
CA GLY A 94 13.80 -0.55 4.12
C GLY A 94 14.47 -1.77 4.75
N VAL A 95 14.20 -2.00 6.04
CA VAL A 95 14.71 -3.17 6.77
C VAL A 95 14.11 -4.46 6.19
N TYR A 96 14.93 -5.48 6.05
CA TYR A 96 14.51 -6.78 5.53
C TYR A 96 15.37 -7.92 6.09
N ARG A 97 14.88 -9.15 5.91
CA ARG A 97 15.53 -10.39 6.28
C ARG A 97 16.05 -11.14 5.08
N ASP A 98 15.27 -11.16 4.00
CA ASP A 98 15.61 -11.87 2.77
C ASP A 98 14.98 -11.22 1.53
N VAL A 99 15.60 -11.46 0.37
CA VAL A 99 15.09 -11.09 -0.95
C VAL A 99 15.04 -12.34 -1.81
N LEU A 100 13.85 -12.65 -2.31
CA LEU A 100 13.50 -13.90 -2.97
C LEU A 100 12.84 -13.64 -4.33
N LEU A 101 12.94 -14.63 -5.22
CA LEU A 101 12.07 -14.77 -6.38
C LEU A 101 11.08 -15.88 -6.06
N VAL A 102 9.78 -15.58 -6.19
CA VAL A 102 8.73 -16.51 -5.77
C VAL A 102 7.65 -16.65 -6.84
N ARG A 103 7.18 -17.89 -7.05
CA ARG A 103 5.98 -18.16 -7.84
C ARG A 103 5.07 -19.18 -7.17
N ALA A 104 3.78 -19.10 -7.43
CA ALA A 104 2.81 -20.13 -7.13
C ALA A 104 3.11 -21.39 -7.95
N ASN A 105 2.97 -22.56 -7.32
CA ASN A 105 3.16 -23.86 -7.97
C ASN A 105 1.91 -24.33 -8.70
N GLU A 106 0.73 -23.92 -8.24
CA GLU A 106 -0.53 -24.23 -8.91
C GLU A 106 -0.76 -23.30 -10.10
N GLU A 107 -0.97 -23.89 -11.27
CA GLU A 107 -1.11 -23.16 -12.54
C GLU A 107 -2.25 -22.13 -12.50
N ALA A 108 -3.42 -22.49 -11.98
CA ALA A 108 -4.56 -21.57 -11.91
C ALA A 108 -4.27 -20.31 -11.08
N ILE A 109 -3.47 -20.43 -10.00
CA ILE A 109 -3.04 -19.29 -9.18
C ILE A 109 -1.98 -18.49 -9.92
N HIS A 110 -1.05 -19.17 -10.60
CA HIS A 110 0.01 -18.55 -11.39
C HIS A 110 -0.57 -17.69 -12.52
N GLU A 111 -1.44 -18.27 -13.35
CA GLU A 111 -2.03 -17.62 -14.52
C GLU A 111 -2.95 -16.44 -14.14
N ALA A 112 -3.67 -16.55 -13.01
CA ALA A 112 -4.50 -15.45 -12.50
C ALA A 112 -3.66 -14.28 -11.96
N GLY A 113 -2.41 -14.52 -11.57
CA GLY A 113 -1.51 -13.51 -11.05
C GLY A 113 -1.13 -12.44 -12.07
N GLN A 114 -0.79 -11.24 -11.59
CA GLN A 114 -0.14 -10.23 -12.45
C GLN A 114 1.27 -10.69 -12.85
N ASP A 115 1.98 -11.27 -11.88
CA ASP A 115 3.35 -11.76 -11.96
C ASP A 115 3.36 -13.26 -11.61
N GLY A 116 4.14 -13.72 -10.65
CA GLY A 116 4.22 -15.15 -10.27
C GLY A 116 3.09 -15.66 -9.35
N GLY A 117 1.98 -14.92 -9.17
CA GLY A 117 0.83 -15.40 -8.37
C GLY A 117 1.02 -15.46 -6.85
N LEU A 118 2.10 -14.90 -6.29
CA LEU A 118 2.42 -15.01 -4.85
C LEU A 118 1.31 -14.49 -3.93
N VAL A 119 0.77 -13.29 -4.20
CA VAL A 119 -0.24 -12.68 -3.32
C VAL A 119 -1.47 -13.57 -3.20
N SER A 120 -1.97 -14.08 -4.32
CA SER A 120 -3.10 -15.00 -4.34
C SER A 120 -2.77 -16.30 -3.60
N ALA A 121 -1.57 -16.87 -3.79
CA ALA A 121 -1.12 -18.05 -3.05
C ALA A 121 -1.11 -17.84 -1.52
N LEU A 122 -0.57 -16.70 -1.05
CA LEU A 122 -0.55 -16.34 0.38
C LEU A 122 -1.96 -16.25 0.97
N LEU A 123 -2.86 -15.56 0.27
CA LEU A 123 -4.23 -15.37 0.75
C LEU A 123 -5.02 -16.68 0.75
N ILE A 124 -4.96 -17.45 -0.34
CA ILE A 124 -5.68 -18.71 -0.47
C ILE A 124 -5.17 -19.71 0.56
N TRP A 125 -3.86 -19.89 0.66
CA TRP A 125 -3.26 -20.73 1.69
C TRP A 125 -3.69 -20.30 3.09
N GLY A 126 -3.64 -18.99 3.37
CA GLY A 126 -3.99 -18.45 4.68
C GLY A 126 -5.45 -18.68 5.05
N LEU A 127 -6.38 -18.58 4.09
CA LEU A 127 -7.80 -18.89 4.29
C LEU A 127 -8.02 -20.40 4.49
N GLU A 128 -7.44 -21.24 3.63
CA GLU A 128 -7.63 -22.71 3.68
C GLU A 128 -7.01 -23.34 4.94
N HIS A 129 -5.97 -22.72 5.51
CA HIS A 129 -5.32 -23.19 6.75
C HIS A 129 -5.77 -22.44 8.00
N GLY A 130 -6.79 -21.58 7.90
CA GLY A 130 -7.34 -20.81 9.03
C GLY A 130 -6.37 -19.81 9.66
N LYS A 131 -5.31 -19.43 8.94
CA LYS A 131 -4.33 -18.40 9.36
C LYS A 131 -4.88 -16.99 9.22
N ILE A 132 -5.90 -16.81 8.37
CA ILE A 132 -6.75 -15.63 8.26
C ILE A 132 -8.20 -16.07 8.02
N ASP A 133 -9.17 -15.24 8.39
CA ASP A 133 -10.60 -15.43 8.11
C ASP A 133 -11.14 -14.48 7.03
N GLY A 134 -10.28 -13.57 6.53
CA GLY A 134 -10.55 -12.72 5.38
C GLY A 134 -9.35 -11.90 4.96
N ALA A 135 -9.46 -11.24 3.80
CA ALA A 135 -8.44 -10.33 3.29
C ALA A 135 -9.05 -9.03 2.77
N LEU A 136 -8.42 -7.92 3.14
CA LEU A 136 -8.72 -6.58 2.63
C LEU A 136 -7.92 -6.38 1.35
N VAL A 137 -8.61 -6.37 0.22
CA VAL A 137 -8.02 -6.31 -1.12
C VAL A 137 -8.75 -5.26 -1.97
N SER A 138 -8.41 -5.18 -3.25
CA SER A 138 -9.13 -4.36 -4.23
C SER A 138 -9.77 -5.23 -5.30
N LYS A 139 -10.99 -4.87 -5.73
CA LYS A 139 -11.65 -5.42 -6.92
C LYS A 139 -11.78 -4.35 -8.00
N VAL A 140 -12.14 -4.78 -9.22
CA VAL A 140 -12.60 -3.84 -10.26
C VAL A 140 -14.00 -3.36 -9.88
N SER A 141 -14.26 -2.06 -10.02
CA SER A 141 -15.57 -1.48 -9.77
C SER A 141 -16.60 -2.03 -10.77
N GLU A 142 -17.81 -2.30 -10.27
CA GLU A 142 -18.95 -2.72 -11.08
C GLU A 142 -19.62 -1.51 -11.76
N GLU A 143 -19.45 -0.31 -11.20
CA GLU A 143 -20.06 0.93 -11.70
C GLU A 143 -19.09 1.70 -12.62
N ARG A 144 -17.81 1.75 -12.25
CA ARG A 144 -16.75 2.49 -12.96
C ARG A 144 -15.76 1.49 -13.57
N ILE A 145 -16.03 1.04 -14.80
CA ILE A 145 -15.26 0.00 -15.50
C ILE A 145 -13.75 0.34 -15.48
N TRP A 146 -12.91 -0.58 -14.99
CA TRP A 146 -11.46 -0.41 -14.78
C TRP A 146 -11.04 0.56 -13.67
N ASP A 147 -11.97 1.08 -12.88
CA ASP A 147 -11.65 1.64 -11.58
C ASP A 147 -11.45 0.55 -10.53
N ALA A 148 -10.79 0.90 -9.43
CA ALA A 148 -10.50 0.00 -8.32
C ALA A 148 -11.27 0.40 -7.07
N GLU A 149 -11.86 -0.59 -6.40
CA GLU A 149 -12.60 -0.39 -5.16
C GLU A 149 -12.13 -1.36 -4.07
N PRO A 150 -12.08 -0.94 -2.80
CA PRO A 150 -11.73 -1.82 -1.70
C PRO A 150 -12.82 -2.88 -1.48
N CYS A 151 -12.44 -4.12 -1.21
CA CYS A 151 -13.37 -5.19 -0.86
C CYS A 151 -12.78 -6.17 0.16
N VAL A 152 -13.65 -7.04 0.68
CA VAL A 152 -13.27 -8.13 1.57
C VAL A 152 -13.49 -9.46 0.85
N VAL A 153 -12.46 -10.28 0.79
CA VAL A 153 -12.53 -11.65 0.25
C VAL A 153 -12.29 -12.66 1.36
N THR A 154 -12.95 -13.82 1.24
CA THR A 154 -13.01 -14.88 2.25
C THR A 154 -12.96 -16.28 1.66
N THR A 155 -13.09 -16.41 0.33
CA THR A 155 -12.93 -17.69 -0.36
C THR A 155 -11.84 -17.63 -1.41
N ARG A 156 -11.38 -18.80 -1.84
CA ARG A 156 -10.43 -18.98 -2.92
C ARG A 156 -10.89 -18.30 -4.22
N GLU A 157 -12.16 -18.49 -4.57
CA GLU A 157 -12.76 -17.96 -5.78
C GLU A 157 -12.79 -16.43 -5.75
N GLU A 158 -13.13 -15.84 -4.60
CA GLU A 158 -13.11 -14.39 -4.41
C GLU A 158 -11.68 -13.82 -4.51
N VAL A 159 -10.68 -14.53 -3.98
CA VAL A 159 -9.26 -14.14 -4.13
C VAL A 159 -8.85 -14.18 -5.61
N LEU A 160 -9.18 -15.23 -6.35
CA LEU A 160 -8.84 -15.34 -7.77
C LEU A 160 -9.57 -14.28 -8.62
N ALA A 161 -10.84 -14.00 -8.32
CA ALA A 161 -11.62 -12.95 -9.00
C ALA A 161 -11.04 -11.54 -8.78
N THR A 162 -10.30 -11.35 -7.69
CA THR A 162 -9.63 -10.10 -7.35
C THR A 162 -8.14 -10.09 -7.70
N ALA A 163 -7.62 -11.13 -8.36
CA ALA A 163 -6.24 -11.16 -8.82
C ALA A 163 -5.96 -10.14 -9.95
N GLY A 164 -4.67 -9.81 -10.16
CA GLY A 164 -4.21 -8.84 -11.17
C GLY A 164 -3.95 -7.43 -10.63
N SER A 165 -3.18 -6.63 -11.36
CA SER A 165 -2.93 -5.24 -10.98
C SER A 165 -3.98 -4.30 -11.55
N ARG A 166 -4.42 -3.33 -10.74
CA ARG A 166 -5.14 -2.14 -11.17
C ARG A 166 -4.24 -0.94 -10.94
N TYR A 167 -4.24 -0.01 -11.89
CA TYR A 167 -3.39 1.19 -11.83
C TYR A 167 -4.16 2.46 -11.47
N THR A 168 -5.48 2.34 -11.28
CA THR A 168 -6.31 3.25 -10.46
C THR A 168 -6.16 2.91 -8.98
N TYR A 169 -6.71 3.73 -8.08
CA TYR A 169 -6.41 3.63 -6.66
C TYR A 169 -7.60 3.22 -5.81
N ALA A 170 -7.42 2.15 -5.03
CA ALA A 170 -8.32 1.74 -3.96
C ALA A 170 -7.62 1.86 -2.60
N ALA A 171 -8.30 2.47 -1.62
CA ALA A 171 -7.86 2.47 -0.22
C ALA A 171 -8.37 1.21 0.48
N ASN A 172 -7.67 0.08 0.31
CA ASN A 172 -8.06 -1.23 0.84
C ASN A 172 -8.36 -1.26 2.36
N PRO A 173 -7.71 -0.44 3.22
CA PRO A 173 -8.07 -0.34 4.64
C PRO A 173 -9.53 0.04 4.90
N LEU A 174 -10.23 0.71 3.97
CA LEU A 174 -11.65 1.00 4.11
C LEU A 174 -12.54 -0.26 4.14
N ALA A 175 -12.08 -1.37 3.55
CA ALA A 175 -12.78 -2.64 3.59
C ALA A 175 -12.86 -3.23 5.01
N MET A 176 -12.05 -2.73 5.96
CA MET A 176 -12.11 -3.14 7.37
C MET A 176 -13.53 -3.02 7.92
N LYS A 177 -14.26 -1.93 7.61
CA LYS A 177 -15.64 -1.73 8.09
C LYS A 177 -16.58 -2.88 7.68
N GLU A 178 -16.43 -3.38 6.46
CA GLU A 178 -17.19 -4.54 6.00
C GLU A 178 -16.73 -5.83 6.69
N ALA A 179 -15.42 -6.01 6.88
CA ALA A 179 -14.89 -7.15 7.61
C ALA A 179 -15.40 -7.19 9.06
N GLU A 180 -15.51 -6.04 9.74
CA GLU A 180 -16.08 -5.95 11.09
C GLU A 180 -17.57 -6.33 11.13
N LYS A 181 -18.36 -5.87 10.15
CA LYS A 181 -19.79 -6.23 10.02
C LYS A 181 -19.97 -7.73 9.79
N ARG A 182 -19.07 -8.34 9.01
CA ARG A 182 -19.03 -9.79 8.76
C ARG A 182 -18.49 -10.60 9.94
N GLY A 183 -18.02 -9.94 11.01
CA GLY A 183 -17.52 -10.59 12.22
C GLY A 183 -16.12 -11.20 12.09
N LEU A 184 -15.38 -10.84 11.04
CA LEU A 184 -14.02 -11.32 10.78
C LEU A 184 -13.03 -10.70 11.77
N ARG A 185 -12.02 -11.48 12.17
CA ARG A 185 -11.13 -11.14 13.30
C ARG A 185 -9.66 -11.24 12.96
N ASN A 186 -9.26 -12.02 11.96
CA ASN A 186 -7.86 -12.25 11.63
C ASN A 186 -7.66 -12.04 10.12
N LEU A 187 -7.30 -10.83 9.75
CA LEU A 187 -7.37 -10.33 8.38
C LEU A 187 -5.97 -10.20 7.78
N ALA A 188 -5.85 -10.51 6.49
CA ALA A 188 -4.75 -10.00 5.68
C ALA A 188 -5.07 -8.58 5.18
N LEU A 189 -4.08 -7.70 5.14
CA LEU A 189 -4.16 -6.43 4.41
C LEU A 189 -3.22 -6.49 3.21
N VAL A 190 -3.78 -6.47 1.99
CA VAL A 190 -3.00 -6.26 0.77
C VAL A 190 -3.06 -4.79 0.42
N GLY A 191 -1.93 -4.14 0.19
CA GLY A 191 -1.93 -2.73 -0.15
C GLY A 191 -0.63 -2.24 -0.75
N MET A 192 -0.69 -1.11 -1.45
CA MET A 192 0.50 -0.40 -1.91
C MET A 192 1.33 0.12 -0.73
N SER A 193 2.54 0.60 -1.00
CA SER A 193 3.48 1.09 0.02
C SER A 193 2.87 2.02 1.08
N CYS A 194 2.02 2.98 0.66
CA CYS A 194 1.36 3.90 1.60
C CYS A 194 0.40 3.21 2.61
N GLN A 195 -0.20 2.09 2.21
CA GLN A 195 -1.10 1.27 3.03
C GLN A 195 -0.30 0.24 3.84
N ALA A 196 0.81 -0.28 3.31
CA ALA A 196 1.72 -1.15 4.05
C ALA A 196 2.28 -0.48 5.32
N SER A 197 2.53 0.84 5.27
CA SER A 197 2.94 1.66 6.43
C SER A 197 1.97 1.63 7.61
N ILE A 198 0.73 1.15 7.43
CA ILE A 198 -0.21 0.94 8.53
C ILE A 198 0.34 -0.05 9.55
N ASN A 199 1.08 -1.08 9.12
CA ASN A 199 1.65 -2.08 10.02
C ASN A 199 2.58 -1.44 11.08
N GLY A 200 3.50 -0.59 10.60
CA GLY A 200 4.40 0.18 11.46
C GLY A 200 3.65 1.22 12.30
N THR A 201 2.71 1.95 11.69
CA THR A 201 1.95 3.01 12.38
C THR A 201 1.10 2.47 13.52
N LEU A 202 0.37 1.36 13.31
CA LEU A 202 -0.45 0.74 14.37
C LEU A 202 0.41 0.22 15.52
N SER A 203 1.63 -0.24 15.23
CA SER A 203 2.58 -0.71 16.22
C SER A 203 3.15 0.46 17.03
N ALA A 204 3.65 1.50 16.36
CA ALA A 204 4.23 2.69 16.99
C ALA A 204 3.21 3.48 17.84
N ARG A 205 1.96 3.59 17.38
CA ARG A 205 0.87 4.28 18.09
C ARG A 205 0.06 3.39 19.04
N ASN A 206 0.48 2.12 19.21
CA ASN A 206 -0.18 1.13 20.06
C ASN A 206 -1.71 0.99 19.83
N VAL A 207 -2.14 0.98 18.58
CA VAL A 207 -3.56 0.83 18.20
C VAL A 207 -3.96 -0.65 18.27
N ALA A 208 -4.06 -1.18 19.49
CA ALA A 208 -4.16 -2.61 19.77
C ALA A 208 -5.35 -3.30 19.07
N LYS A 209 -6.49 -2.61 18.89
CA LYS A 209 -7.69 -3.16 18.21
C LYS A 209 -7.33 -3.67 16.82
N TYR A 210 -6.69 -2.84 16.00
CA TYR A 210 -6.38 -3.19 14.61
C TYR A 210 -5.07 -3.93 14.47
N ARG A 211 -4.07 -3.65 15.32
CA ARG A 211 -2.81 -4.42 15.35
C ARG A 211 -3.03 -5.91 15.59
N ARG A 212 -4.01 -6.27 16.42
CA ARG A 212 -4.36 -7.68 16.71
C ARG A 212 -5.25 -8.31 15.63
N ARG A 213 -5.97 -7.50 14.85
CA ARG A 213 -6.86 -8.00 13.79
C ARG A 213 -6.17 -8.18 12.46
N ILE A 214 -5.09 -7.44 12.18
CA ILE A 214 -4.32 -7.58 10.95
C ILE A 214 -3.24 -8.64 11.18
N GLY A 215 -3.56 -9.87 10.79
CA GLY A 215 -2.72 -11.05 10.92
C GLY A 215 -1.50 -11.04 10.01
N ILE A 216 -1.59 -10.38 8.85
CA ILE A 216 -0.46 -10.22 7.91
C ILE A 216 -0.69 -8.99 7.02
N VAL A 217 0.38 -8.28 6.67
CA VAL A 217 0.38 -7.17 5.73
C VAL A 217 1.24 -7.53 4.53
N ILE A 218 0.62 -7.61 3.36
CA ILE A 218 1.27 -7.88 2.07
C ILE A 218 1.37 -6.56 1.30
N GLY A 219 2.60 -6.05 1.20
CA GLY A 219 2.92 -4.79 0.55
C GLY A 219 3.18 -4.97 -0.95
N LEU A 220 2.58 -4.14 -1.78
CA LEU A 220 2.84 -4.12 -3.22
C LEU A 220 3.86 -3.03 -3.55
N LEU A 221 4.93 -3.40 -4.27
CA LEU A 221 5.90 -2.43 -4.78
C LEU A 221 5.16 -1.40 -5.66
N CYS A 222 5.25 -0.12 -5.32
CA CYS A 222 4.41 0.90 -5.94
C CYS A 222 5.18 2.18 -6.22
N SER A 223 5.24 2.55 -7.51
CA SER A 223 5.76 3.85 -7.92
C SER A 223 4.69 4.94 -7.83
N LYS A 224 3.49 4.65 -8.32
CA LYS A 224 2.36 5.58 -8.40
C LYS A 224 1.09 4.84 -8.84
N SER A 225 -0.05 5.48 -8.57
CA SER A 225 -1.32 5.17 -9.20
C SER A 225 -1.80 6.40 -9.98
N PHE A 226 -2.74 6.18 -10.89
CA PHE A 226 -3.33 7.20 -11.72
C PHE A 226 -4.77 7.49 -11.28
N THR A 227 -5.26 8.70 -11.56
CA THR A 227 -6.68 9.02 -11.41
C THR A 227 -7.49 8.30 -12.50
N TYR A 228 -8.69 7.84 -12.16
CA TYR A 228 -9.57 7.19 -13.12
C TYR A 228 -10.02 8.16 -14.22
N GLU A 229 -10.41 9.36 -13.83
CA GLU A 229 -10.88 10.43 -14.71
C GLU A 229 -9.77 10.85 -15.69
N GLY A 230 -8.52 10.91 -15.23
CA GLY A 230 -7.37 11.28 -16.06
C GLY A 230 -6.91 10.13 -16.97
N ALA A 231 -6.55 8.99 -16.37
CA ALA A 231 -5.97 7.89 -17.13
C ALA A 231 -7.01 7.10 -17.93
N MET A 232 -8.07 6.61 -17.28
CA MET A 232 -9.01 5.71 -17.94
C MET A 232 -9.97 6.49 -18.84
N VAL A 233 -10.65 7.50 -18.31
CA VAL A 233 -11.62 8.28 -19.10
C VAL A 233 -10.90 9.25 -20.05
N GLY A 234 -10.02 10.09 -19.53
CA GLY A 234 -9.32 11.11 -20.32
C GLY A 234 -8.42 10.52 -21.40
N LYS A 235 -7.43 9.70 -21.00
CA LYS A 235 -6.43 9.18 -21.94
C LYS A 235 -6.92 7.99 -22.75
N ILE A 236 -7.39 6.92 -22.11
CA ILE A 236 -7.76 5.69 -22.83
C ILE A 236 -9.04 5.88 -23.64
N GLN A 237 -10.12 6.33 -23.01
CA GLN A 237 -11.42 6.42 -23.67
C GLN A 237 -11.51 7.61 -24.62
N ASN A 238 -11.19 8.82 -24.17
CA ASN A 238 -11.45 10.03 -24.95
C ASN A 238 -10.34 10.32 -25.97
N GLU A 239 -9.06 10.28 -25.56
CA GLU A 239 -7.94 10.64 -26.45
C GLU A 239 -7.59 9.51 -27.43
N LEU A 240 -7.49 8.26 -26.95
CA LEU A 240 -7.17 7.11 -27.80
C LEU A 240 -8.41 6.47 -28.44
N GLY A 241 -9.61 6.85 -28.03
CA GLY A 241 -10.86 6.31 -28.59
C GLY A 241 -11.11 4.83 -28.26
N ILE A 242 -10.47 4.29 -27.22
CA ILE A 242 -10.59 2.88 -26.84
C ILE A 242 -11.70 2.74 -25.80
N PRO A 243 -12.82 2.05 -26.11
CA PRO A 243 -13.87 1.80 -25.13
C PRO A 243 -13.32 1.01 -23.93
N LEU A 244 -13.60 1.44 -22.71
CA LEU A 244 -13.10 0.75 -21.51
C LEU A 244 -13.60 -0.71 -21.41
N THR A 245 -14.76 -1.02 -22.00
CA THR A 245 -15.29 -2.39 -22.13
C THR A 245 -14.43 -3.29 -23.03
N ASP A 246 -13.69 -2.70 -23.97
CA ASP A 246 -12.78 -3.42 -24.87
C ASP A 246 -11.41 -3.64 -24.22
N VAL A 247 -11.16 -3.14 -23.01
CA VAL A 247 -9.89 -3.37 -22.33
C VAL A 247 -9.91 -4.73 -21.61
N ALA A 248 -8.93 -5.57 -21.92
CA ALA A 248 -8.78 -6.92 -21.37
C ALA A 248 -7.78 -7.00 -20.21
N LYS A 249 -6.65 -6.29 -20.34
CA LYS A 249 -5.58 -6.26 -19.33
C LYS A 249 -4.87 -4.92 -19.36
N VAL A 250 -4.33 -4.51 -18.22
CA VAL A 250 -3.41 -3.37 -18.09
C VAL A 250 -2.15 -3.83 -17.36
N ASN A 251 -0.99 -3.33 -17.78
CA ASN A 251 0.28 -3.55 -17.09
C ASN A 251 1.17 -2.29 -17.19
N VAL A 252 2.13 -2.16 -16.29
CA VAL A 252 3.12 -1.08 -16.33
C VAL A 252 4.53 -1.67 -16.23
N LYS A 253 5.22 -1.76 -17.38
CA LYS A 253 6.62 -2.20 -17.50
C LYS A 253 7.39 -1.24 -18.41
N GLY A 254 7.91 -0.15 -17.85
CA GLY A 254 8.59 0.93 -18.60
C GLY A 254 7.68 1.77 -19.53
N LYS A 255 6.52 1.23 -19.90
CA LYS A 255 5.38 1.84 -20.60
C LYS A 255 4.09 1.45 -19.87
N PHE A 256 3.02 2.17 -20.14
CA PHE A 256 1.67 1.74 -19.78
C PHE A 256 1.15 0.88 -20.93
N LEU A 257 0.87 -0.39 -20.65
CA LEU A 257 0.52 -1.41 -21.62
C LEU A 257 -0.94 -1.77 -21.44
N LEU A 258 -1.67 -1.84 -22.56
CA LEU A 258 -3.09 -2.15 -22.59
C LEU A 258 -3.36 -3.19 -23.67
N TRP A 259 -4.16 -4.22 -23.37
CA TRP A 259 -4.56 -5.22 -24.36
C TRP A 259 -6.04 -5.10 -24.67
N ARG A 260 -6.38 -5.08 -25.97
CA ARG A 260 -7.76 -5.02 -26.45
C ARG A 260 -8.37 -6.41 -26.53
N ARG A 261 -9.59 -6.56 -26.00
CA ARG A 261 -10.34 -7.82 -25.96
C ARG A 261 -10.80 -8.23 -27.35
N SER A 262 -11.29 -7.28 -28.13
CA SER A 262 -11.85 -7.53 -29.47
C SER A 262 -10.81 -7.95 -30.50
N THR A 263 -9.58 -7.43 -30.41
CA THR A 263 -8.54 -7.63 -31.43
C THR A 263 -7.32 -8.42 -30.93
N GLY A 264 -7.13 -8.53 -29.61
CA GLY A 264 -5.89 -9.05 -29.02
C GLY A 264 -4.69 -8.10 -29.15
N GLU A 265 -4.89 -6.90 -29.72
CA GLU A 265 -3.86 -5.90 -29.93
C GLU A 265 -3.31 -5.36 -28.59
N GLN A 266 -1.99 -5.22 -28.51
CA GLN A 266 -1.31 -4.50 -27.44
C GLN A 266 -1.09 -3.04 -27.85
N VAL A 267 -1.59 -2.12 -27.03
CA VAL A 267 -1.40 -0.68 -27.15
C VAL A 267 -0.37 -0.23 -26.12
N ASP A 268 0.70 0.39 -26.62
CA ASP A 268 1.82 0.90 -25.83
C ASP A 268 1.71 2.41 -25.63
N ILE A 269 1.56 2.87 -24.39
CA ILE A 269 1.47 4.29 -24.05
C ILE A 269 2.73 4.72 -23.27
N PRO A 270 3.46 5.74 -23.73
CA PRO A 270 4.63 6.26 -23.01
C PRO A 270 4.27 6.72 -21.59
N LEU A 271 5.07 6.31 -20.59
CA LEU A 271 4.81 6.70 -19.19
C LEU A 271 4.84 8.21 -18.96
N LYS A 272 5.59 8.95 -19.78
CA LYS A 272 5.64 10.42 -19.71
C LYS A 272 4.26 11.06 -19.92
N GLU A 273 3.44 10.48 -20.78
CA GLU A 273 2.07 10.95 -21.02
C GLU A 273 1.16 10.59 -19.85
N MET A 274 1.33 9.37 -19.32
CA MET A 274 0.57 8.93 -18.14
C MET A 274 0.92 9.69 -16.86
N HIS A 275 2.13 10.27 -16.78
CA HIS A 275 2.56 11.04 -15.61
C HIS A 275 1.65 12.23 -15.29
N ALA A 276 1.00 12.82 -16.30
CA ALA A 276 0.03 13.91 -16.12
C ALA A 276 -1.16 13.49 -15.23
N PHE A 277 -1.48 12.20 -15.19
CA PHE A 277 -2.61 11.64 -14.44
C PHE A 277 -2.18 11.00 -13.11
N THR A 278 -0.94 11.22 -12.66
CA THR A 278 -0.44 10.72 -11.37
C THR A 278 -1.24 11.37 -10.24
N ARG A 279 -1.75 10.58 -9.29
CA ARG A 279 -2.40 11.12 -8.07
C ARG A 279 -1.47 12.05 -7.31
N GLU A 280 -2.00 13.16 -6.79
CA GLU A 280 -1.20 14.20 -6.11
C GLU A 280 -0.38 13.62 -4.95
N GLY A 281 -0.99 12.86 -4.05
CA GLY A 281 -0.26 12.21 -2.94
C GLY A 281 0.85 11.27 -3.38
N CYS A 282 0.77 10.66 -4.58
CA CYS A 282 1.86 9.82 -5.11
C CYS A 282 3.10 10.62 -5.50
N LYS A 283 2.95 11.92 -5.81
CA LYS A 283 4.07 12.80 -6.17
C LYS A 283 5.01 13.06 -5.00
N LEU A 284 4.51 12.94 -3.77
CA LEU A 284 5.26 13.15 -2.52
C LEU A 284 5.50 11.85 -1.72
N CYS A 285 5.03 10.70 -2.21
CA CYS A 285 5.22 9.43 -1.52
C CYS A 285 6.70 8.97 -1.61
N PRO A 286 7.39 8.72 -0.48
CA PRO A 286 8.80 8.35 -0.49
C PRO A 286 9.04 6.84 -0.59
N ASP A 287 7.99 6.03 -0.39
CA ASP A 287 8.13 4.58 -0.25
C ASP A 287 7.73 3.88 -1.56
N PHE A 288 8.73 3.27 -2.21
CA PHE A 288 8.53 2.39 -3.35
C PHE A 288 8.37 0.92 -2.93
N ALA A 289 9.12 0.49 -1.91
CA ALA A 289 9.33 -0.93 -1.61
C ALA A 289 8.32 -1.52 -0.61
N ALA A 290 7.33 -0.73 -0.19
CA ALA A 290 6.38 -1.09 0.85
C ALA A 290 7.11 -1.50 2.13
N GLU A 291 7.89 -0.57 2.67
CA GLU A 291 8.99 -0.83 3.60
C GLU A 291 8.55 -1.36 4.97
N HIS A 292 7.27 -1.25 5.29
CA HIS A 292 6.68 -1.69 6.56
C HIS A 292 5.74 -2.89 6.43
N ALA A 293 5.68 -3.56 5.27
CA ALA A 293 4.91 -4.80 5.15
C ALA A 293 5.54 -5.94 5.96
N ASP A 294 4.83 -7.05 6.14
CA ASP A 294 5.48 -8.31 6.55
C ASP A 294 6.21 -8.95 5.38
N ILE A 295 5.57 -8.90 4.21
CA ILE A 295 6.07 -9.40 2.92
C ILE A 295 5.79 -8.31 1.89
N SER A 296 6.81 -7.82 1.20
CA SER A 296 6.65 -6.90 0.06
C SER A 296 6.89 -7.62 -1.25
N THR A 297 6.12 -7.32 -2.28
CA THR A 297 6.22 -8.07 -3.55
C THR A 297 5.83 -7.24 -4.76
N GLY A 298 6.44 -7.54 -5.92
CA GLY A 298 6.07 -6.93 -7.20
C GLY A 298 6.86 -7.42 -8.41
N GLY A 299 6.31 -7.16 -9.59
CA GLY A 299 6.86 -7.54 -10.90
C GLY A 299 8.00 -6.66 -11.42
N LEU A 300 9.18 -6.74 -10.80
CA LEU A 300 10.41 -6.09 -11.31
C LEU A 300 11.35 -7.06 -12.05
N GLY A 301 11.13 -8.37 -11.94
CA GLY A 301 11.95 -9.42 -12.53
C GLY A 301 11.95 -9.41 -14.06
N GLN A 302 13.07 -9.83 -14.66
CA GLN A 302 13.16 -10.05 -16.12
C GLN A 302 12.63 -11.43 -16.54
N SER A 303 12.46 -12.35 -15.59
CA SER A 303 11.87 -13.66 -15.83
C SER A 303 10.35 -13.61 -15.65
N ASP A 304 9.62 -13.62 -16.77
CA ASP A 304 8.17 -13.73 -16.74
C ASP A 304 7.75 -14.96 -15.90
N GLY A 305 6.83 -14.75 -14.96
CA GLY A 305 6.33 -15.79 -14.07
C GLY A 305 6.99 -15.88 -12.67
N TRP A 306 7.91 -14.98 -12.32
CA TRP A 306 8.45 -14.87 -10.95
C TRP A 306 8.18 -13.50 -10.34
N THR A 307 7.89 -13.48 -9.04
CA THR A 307 7.61 -12.25 -8.27
C THR A 307 8.81 -11.92 -7.38
N LEU A 308 9.38 -10.73 -7.54
CA LEU A 308 10.41 -10.24 -6.62
C LEU A 308 9.76 -9.99 -5.26
N THR A 309 10.31 -10.58 -4.21
CA THR A 309 9.71 -10.63 -2.88
C THR A 309 10.74 -10.26 -1.82
N VAL A 310 10.40 -9.33 -0.93
CA VAL A 310 11.21 -8.92 0.20
C VAL A 310 10.51 -9.37 1.48
N VAL A 311 11.14 -10.27 2.23
CA VAL A 311 10.65 -10.75 3.51
C VAL A 311 11.16 -9.82 4.60
N ARG A 312 10.26 -9.21 5.38
CA ARG A 312 10.62 -8.12 6.29
C ARG A 312 10.53 -8.50 7.76
N THR A 313 9.39 -9.03 8.19
CA THR A 313 9.15 -9.37 9.59
C THR A 313 9.35 -10.87 9.84
N GLU A 314 9.51 -11.25 11.12
CA GLU A 314 9.52 -12.66 11.52
C GLU A 314 8.24 -13.38 11.06
N ARG A 315 7.09 -12.73 11.26
CA ARG A 315 5.78 -13.21 10.83
C ARG A 315 5.71 -13.47 9.32
N GLY A 316 6.26 -12.57 8.50
CA GLY A 316 6.37 -12.78 7.06
C GLY A 316 7.29 -13.94 6.70
N SER A 317 8.40 -14.10 7.43
CA SER A 317 9.34 -15.22 7.25
C SER A 317 8.70 -16.58 7.57
N GLU A 318 7.93 -16.66 8.65
CA GLU A 318 7.19 -17.86 9.05
C GLU A 318 6.17 -18.25 7.98
N TRP A 319 5.37 -17.29 7.49
CA TRP A 319 4.41 -17.53 6.40
C TRP A 319 5.09 -18.06 5.13
N MET A 320 6.14 -17.39 4.67
CA MET A 320 6.87 -17.81 3.46
C MET A 320 7.43 -19.23 3.58
N LYS A 321 7.98 -19.56 4.75
CA LYS A 321 8.48 -20.91 5.04
C LYS A 321 7.37 -21.95 5.02
N GLU A 322 6.26 -21.68 5.71
CA GLU A 322 5.13 -22.63 5.76
C GLU A 322 4.54 -22.90 4.37
N LEU A 323 4.39 -21.87 3.52
CA LEU A 323 3.93 -22.06 2.14
C LEU A 323 4.92 -22.90 1.31
N ALA A 324 6.21 -22.64 1.44
CA ALA A 324 7.25 -23.38 0.71
C ALA A 324 7.29 -24.85 1.14
N ASP A 325 7.28 -25.11 2.46
CA ASP A 325 7.26 -26.45 3.04
C ASP A 325 6.00 -27.24 2.65
N ALA A 326 4.85 -26.55 2.54
CA ALA A 326 3.59 -27.12 2.08
C ALA A 326 3.48 -27.26 0.55
N GLY A 327 4.50 -26.86 -0.22
CA GLY A 327 4.54 -27.01 -1.67
C GLY A 327 3.63 -26.04 -2.45
N TRP A 328 3.19 -24.94 -1.83
CA TRP A 328 2.33 -23.93 -2.48
C TRP A 328 3.11 -23.01 -3.42
N ILE A 329 4.38 -22.79 -3.12
CA ILE A 329 5.25 -21.87 -3.84
C ILE A 329 6.60 -22.50 -4.17
N SER A 330 7.21 -22.07 -5.26
CA SER A 330 8.64 -22.26 -5.55
C SER A 330 9.37 -21.00 -5.15
N VAL A 331 10.53 -21.16 -4.50
CA VAL A 331 11.36 -20.05 -4.02
C VAL A 331 12.77 -20.19 -4.60
N ARG A 332 13.33 -19.07 -5.07
CA ARG A 332 14.73 -18.94 -5.46
C ARG A 332 15.36 -17.74 -4.76
N PRO A 333 16.68 -17.73 -4.52
CA PRO A 333 17.38 -16.56 -4.02
C PRO A 333 17.21 -15.37 -4.97
N GLY A 334 17.00 -14.17 -4.42
CA GLY A 334 16.96 -12.92 -5.19
C GLY A 334 18.27 -12.63 -5.95
N SER A 335 19.39 -13.20 -5.50
CA SER A 335 20.69 -13.12 -6.19
C SER A 335 20.70 -13.77 -7.58
N GLU A 336 19.70 -14.58 -7.93
CA GLU A 336 19.54 -15.12 -9.29
C GLU A 336 19.03 -14.07 -10.30
N ASP A 337 18.44 -12.95 -9.84
CA ASP A 337 18.08 -11.79 -10.69
C ASP A 337 18.64 -10.49 -10.08
N PRO A 338 19.97 -10.28 -10.15
CA PRO A 338 20.61 -9.10 -9.57
C PRO A 338 20.17 -7.80 -10.25
N ALA A 339 19.70 -7.87 -11.51
CA ALA A 339 19.18 -6.72 -12.23
C ALA A 339 17.86 -6.22 -11.63
N ALA A 340 16.95 -7.13 -11.26
CA ALA A 340 15.70 -6.78 -10.59
C ALA A 340 15.93 -6.17 -9.20
N VAL A 341 16.85 -6.75 -8.42
CA VAL A 341 17.23 -6.23 -7.10
C VAL A 341 17.86 -4.83 -7.21
N ALA A 342 18.79 -4.64 -8.15
CA ALA A 342 19.39 -3.34 -8.41
C ALA A 342 18.35 -2.31 -8.88
N LEU A 343 17.39 -2.72 -9.72
CA LEU A 343 16.31 -1.86 -10.16
C LEU A 343 15.40 -1.44 -8.99
N MET A 344 15.05 -2.37 -8.10
CA MET A 344 14.31 -2.06 -6.87
C MET A 344 15.02 -1.01 -6.02
N GLY A 345 16.32 -1.20 -5.76
CA GLY A 345 17.14 -0.22 -5.02
C GLY A 345 17.17 1.15 -5.68
N LYS A 346 17.34 1.20 -7.01
CA LYS A 346 17.32 2.46 -7.79
C LYS A 346 15.96 3.16 -7.72
N LEU A 347 14.86 2.42 -7.84
CA LEU A 347 13.51 2.97 -7.78
C LEU A 347 13.17 3.46 -6.37
N ALA A 348 13.55 2.72 -5.33
CA ALA A 348 13.43 3.14 -3.93
C ALA A 348 14.22 4.44 -3.66
N ALA A 349 15.50 4.49 -4.03
CA ALA A 349 16.32 5.70 -3.90
C ALA A 349 15.71 6.91 -4.62
N LYS A 350 15.19 6.70 -5.84
CA LYS A 350 14.56 7.78 -6.62
C LYS A 350 13.25 8.25 -5.98
N GLN A 351 12.44 7.34 -5.46
CA GLN A 351 11.16 7.66 -4.85
C GLN A 351 11.34 8.37 -3.51
N ARG A 352 12.34 7.99 -2.72
CA ARG A 352 12.67 8.65 -1.45
C ARG A 352 12.90 10.16 -1.60
N LYS A 353 13.49 10.59 -2.72
CA LYS A 353 13.70 12.02 -3.07
C LYS A 353 12.42 12.81 -3.31
N ARG A 354 11.25 12.16 -3.39
CA ARG A 354 9.95 12.84 -3.50
C ARG A 354 9.52 13.48 -2.18
N TRP A 355 10.10 13.04 -1.06
CA TRP A 355 9.81 13.65 0.23
C TRP A 355 10.22 15.12 0.22
N PRO A 356 9.30 16.06 0.49
CA PRO A 356 9.63 17.48 0.51
C PRO A 356 10.38 17.80 1.80
N GLY A 357 11.69 18.03 1.70
CA GLY A 357 12.54 18.38 2.85
C GLY A 357 12.19 19.72 3.50
N ASP A 358 11.53 20.62 2.77
CA ASP A 358 11.27 22.01 3.20
C ASP A 358 9.87 22.24 3.81
N LEU A 359 9.00 21.23 3.86
CA LEU A 359 7.61 21.37 4.39
C LEU A 359 7.50 21.20 5.92
N ALA A 360 8.61 21.29 6.67
CA ALA A 360 8.62 21.22 8.12
C ALA A 360 9.22 22.50 8.74
N PRO A 361 8.43 23.35 9.42
CA PRO A 361 9.00 24.28 10.39
C PRO A 361 9.73 23.48 11.47
N GLU A 362 10.92 23.94 11.88
CA GLU A 362 11.84 23.31 12.85
C GLU A 362 11.25 23.02 14.26
N ARG A 363 9.94 23.14 14.47
CA ARG A 363 9.30 23.01 15.80
C ARG A 363 7.99 22.22 15.88
N SER A 364 7.49 21.63 14.79
CA SER A 364 6.22 20.87 14.87
C SER A 364 6.14 19.59 14.03
N ALA A 365 7.22 19.19 13.34
CA ALA A 365 7.20 17.92 12.61
C ALA A 365 7.38 16.73 13.56
N PRO A 366 6.43 15.78 13.65
CA PRO A 366 6.69 14.51 14.33
C PRO A 366 7.87 13.79 13.66
N GLY A 367 8.97 13.67 14.40
CA GLY A 367 9.99 12.62 14.29
C GLY A 367 10.61 12.41 12.90
N MET A 368 11.32 13.41 12.38
CA MET A 368 12.10 13.22 11.16
C MET A 368 13.33 12.34 11.41
N VAL A 369 13.40 11.21 10.71
CA VAL A 369 14.68 10.61 10.32
C VAL A 369 15.02 11.21 8.96
N ALA A 370 16.13 11.94 8.88
CA ALA A 370 16.61 12.48 7.63
C ALA A 370 16.88 11.35 6.62
N PRO A 371 16.95 11.64 5.31
CA PRO A 371 17.17 10.63 4.28
C PRO A 371 18.45 9.78 4.45
N ASP A 372 19.34 10.17 5.36
CA ASP A 372 20.60 9.53 5.74
C ASP A 372 20.51 8.70 7.04
N GLY A 373 19.33 8.55 7.65
CA GLY A 373 19.19 7.79 8.90
C GLY A 373 19.54 8.57 10.16
N THR A 374 19.90 9.86 10.06
CA THR A 374 20.11 10.68 11.26
C THR A 374 18.75 11.14 11.80
N ALA A 375 18.45 10.75 13.04
CA ALA A 375 17.39 11.40 13.81
C ALA A 375 17.75 12.88 13.91
N GLY A 376 16.84 13.77 13.46
CA GLY A 376 17.06 15.20 13.54
C GLY A 376 17.45 15.60 14.97
N THR A 377 18.70 16.01 15.16
CA THR A 377 19.17 16.57 16.42
C THR A 377 18.98 18.07 16.37
N LYS A 378 17.94 18.56 17.06
CA LYS A 378 18.05 19.53 18.16
C LYS A 378 16.71 19.87 18.77
#